data_AF-A0A7X8KED3-F1
#
_entry.id   AF-A0A7X8KED3-F1
#
_cell.length_a   1.000
_cell.length_b   1.000
_cell.length_c   1.000
_cell.angle_alpha   90.00
_cell.angle_beta   90.00
_cell.angle_gamma   90.00
#
_symmetry.space_group_name_H-M   'P 1'
#
loop_
_entity.id
_entity.type
_entity.pdbx_description
1 polymer ?
#
loop_
_entity_poly.entity_id
_entity_poly.type
_entity_poly.pdbx_seq_one_letter_code
_entity_poly.pdbx_strand_id
1 'polypeptide(L)'
;MDNCKLCKSRLANKTGSHLIPHFLLKRIDNEIGKPERNKELGFTIGELETTSYYGQSVLPEKLNEIYGELSDDEIAKNSIPLIVDHYFCTDCEKKLSKIESEYAKTLIKKGIDSEIAPEISLLFWISILWRVSISKKQGLILKDKEEELLRRILNKYLNLKIENIDSDSLKKDIECQNLSYRLIRCPDYSKSEATYLFCHPSHKMPYSIILDEYVLFFYFKKGHVDNLIQSFFGFENGLKGTRINTVLVGENKIIYEKKTFKSCLENLVNFITDNRLKKYDWLFDEVHKKMGGQGSQMPALLKQNIVNRLIFDEKQLGRKFTFKSLVIAMYEEMKKYAP
;
A
#
# COMPACT_ATOMS: atom_id res chain seq x y z
N MET A 1 21.50 -12.93 -12.60
CA MET A 1 21.24 -12.22 -11.32
C MET A 1 21.45 -10.74 -11.54
N ASP A 2 20.47 -9.93 -11.21
CA ASP A 2 20.55 -8.48 -11.38
C ASP A 2 21.39 -7.82 -10.28
N ASN A 3 21.88 -6.61 -10.57
CA ASN A 3 22.45 -5.74 -9.55
C ASN A 3 21.35 -5.20 -8.62
N CYS A 4 21.73 -4.97 -7.36
CA CYS A 4 20.93 -4.34 -6.32
C CYS A 4 20.30 -3.05 -6.84
N LYS A 5 18.97 -2.94 -6.74
CA LYS A 5 18.20 -1.78 -7.25
C LYS A 5 18.62 -0.47 -6.58
N LEU A 6 19.11 -0.52 -5.33
CA LEU A 6 19.57 0.67 -4.59
C LEU A 6 20.97 1.11 -5.02
N CYS A 7 22.00 0.27 -4.82
CA CYS A 7 23.39 0.68 -5.06
C CYS A 7 23.87 0.50 -6.50
N LYS A 8 23.21 -0.35 -7.30
CA LYS A 8 23.57 -0.71 -8.69
C LYS A 8 24.97 -1.31 -8.88
N SER A 9 25.77 -1.46 -7.82
CA SER A 9 27.17 -1.91 -7.88
C SER A 9 27.42 -3.34 -7.40
N ARG A 10 26.47 -3.93 -6.66
CA ARG A 10 26.60 -5.28 -6.08
C ARG A 10 25.42 -6.14 -6.49
N LEU A 11 25.62 -7.46 -6.56
CA LEU A 11 24.55 -8.41 -6.84
C LEU A 11 23.43 -8.35 -5.79
N ALA A 12 22.19 -8.44 -6.25
CA ALA A 12 21.02 -8.46 -5.39
C ALA A 12 20.82 -9.86 -4.79
N ASN A 13 21.49 -10.12 -3.67
CA ASN A 13 21.53 -11.42 -3.02
C ASN A 13 20.51 -11.62 -1.90
N LYS A 14 19.68 -10.62 -1.57
CA LYS A 14 18.69 -10.74 -0.51
C LYS A 14 17.36 -11.27 -1.02
N THR A 15 16.82 -12.24 -0.29
CA THR A 15 15.45 -12.74 -0.40
C THR A 15 14.62 -12.27 0.80
N GLY A 16 13.30 -12.23 0.67
CA GLY A 16 12.39 -11.86 1.75
C GLY A 16 12.41 -10.37 2.12
N SER A 17 12.93 -9.50 1.26
CA SER A 17 13.02 -8.06 1.55
C SER A 17 11.63 -7.43 1.52
N HIS A 18 11.27 -6.71 2.58
CA HIS A 18 9.97 -6.05 2.66
C HIS A 18 10.03 -4.67 1.98
N LEU A 19 9.02 -4.35 1.16
CA LEU A 19 8.91 -3.04 0.52
C LEU A 19 8.48 -1.96 1.51
N ILE A 20 7.60 -2.32 2.44
CA ILE A 20 7.17 -1.50 3.58
C ILE A 20 7.78 -2.11 4.86
N PRO A 21 8.28 -1.31 5.81
CA PRO A 21 8.84 -1.83 7.05
C PRO A 21 7.85 -2.73 7.79
N HIS A 22 8.31 -3.90 8.22
CA HIS A 22 7.46 -4.92 8.85
C HIS A 22 6.69 -4.38 10.07
N PHE A 23 7.24 -3.42 10.81
CA PHE A 23 6.57 -2.84 11.98
C PHE A 23 5.29 -2.05 11.64
N LEU A 24 5.15 -1.57 10.40
CA LEU A 24 3.93 -0.93 9.89
C LEU A 24 3.00 -1.98 9.28
N LEU A 25 3.54 -2.94 8.51
CA LEU A 25 2.72 -3.96 7.85
C LEU A 25 1.98 -4.84 8.83
N LYS A 26 2.64 -5.32 9.88
CA LYS A 26 2.02 -6.18 10.89
C LYS A 26 0.79 -5.60 11.61
N ARG A 27 0.48 -4.32 11.40
CA ARG A 27 -0.71 -3.64 11.93
C ARG A 27 -1.88 -3.65 10.95
N ILE A 28 -1.60 -3.98 9.69
CA ILE A 28 -2.52 -4.02 8.55
C ILE A 28 -2.82 -5.48 8.16
N ASP A 29 -1.78 -6.31 8.01
CA ASP A 29 -1.88 -7.60 7.33
C ASP A 29 -1.46 -8.79 8.19
N ASN A 30 -1.57 -8.73 9.52
CA ASN A 30 -1.33 -9.88 10.40
C ASN A 30 -2.64 -10.46 10.96
N GLU A 31 -2.58 -11.73 11.37
CA GLU A 31 -3.64 -12.34 12.20
C GLU A 31 -3.98 -11.44 13.40
N ILE A 32 -5.27 -11.22 13.65
CA ILE A 32 -5.77 -10.33 14.70
C ILE A 32 -5.09 -10.67 16.04
N GLY A 33 -4.39 -9.67 16.61
CA GLY A 33 -3.69 -9.80 17.88
C GLY A 33 -2.33 -10.49 17.84
N LYS A 34 -1.81 -10.91 16.67
CA LYS A 34 -0.51 -11.58 16.54
C LYS A 34 0.48 -10.79 15.65
N PRO A 35 1.20 -9.79 16.18
CA PRO A 35 2.08 -8.90 15.43
C PRO A 35 3.46 -9.51 15.14
N GLU A 36 3.56 -10.83 15.00
CA GLU A 36 4.83 -11.55 14.77
C GLU A 36 5.12 -11.68 13.28
N ARG A 37 6.40 -11.85 12.92
CA ARG A 37 6.81 -12.14 11.55
C ARG A 37 6.24 -13.47 11.07
N ASN A 38 6.06 -13.61 9.76
CA ASN A 38 5.56 -14.83 9.11
C ASN A 38 4.11 -15.18 9.48
N LYS A 39 3.39 -14.29 10.17
CA LYS A 39 1.96 -14.42 10.49
C LYS A 39 1.10 -13.46 9.67
N GLU A 40 1.63 -13.03 8.53
CA GLU A 40 0.89 -12.21 7.59
C GLU A 40 -0.36 -13.01 7.14
N LEU A 41 -1.51 -12.38 7.11
CA LEU A 41 -2.76 -12.88 6.57
C LEU A 41 -3.52 -11.67 6.05
N GLY A 42 -3.46 -11.47 4.73
CA GLY A 42 -3.93 -10.25 4.11
C GLY A 42 -4.71 -10.50 2.83
N PHE A 43 -5.43 -9.46 2.41
CA PHE A 43 -6.22 -9.43 1.18
C PHE A 43 -5.74 -8.28 0.30
N THR A 44 -5.64 -8.52 -1.00
CA THR A 44 -5.44 -7.48 -2.01
C THR A 44 -6.72 -7.30 -2.79
N ILE A 45 -7.31 -6.12 -2.70
CA ILE A 45 -8.58 -5.78 -3.36
C ILE A 45 -8.26 -5.13 -4.70
N GLY A 46 -8.39 -5.90 -5.79
CA GLY A 46 -8.22 -5.42 -7.17
C GLY A 46 -9.54 -4.97 -7.81
N GLU A 47 -9.44 -4.47 -9.03
CA GLU A 47 -10.61 -3.98 -9.80
C GLU A 47 -11.64 -5.06 -10.12
N LEU A 48 -11.19 -6.29 -10.39
CA LEU A 48 -12.06 -7.42 -10.77
C LEU A 48 -12.05 -8.58 -9.78
N GLU A 49 -11.07 -8.63 -8.89
CA GLU A 49 -10.96 -9.72 -7.94
C GLU A 49 -10.32 -9.28 -6.63
N THR A 50 -10.61 -10.04 -5.58
CA THR A 50 -9.84 -10.04 -4.34
C THR A 50 -8.94 -11.26 -4.34
N THR A 51 -7.64 -11.04 -4.18
CA THR A 51 -6.67 -12.10 -3.90
C THR A 51 -6.26 -12.04 -2.43
N SER A 52 -5.63 -13.10 -1.94
CA SER A 52 -5.19 -13.18 -0.55
C SER A 52 -3.85 -13.91 -0.46
N TYR A 53 -3.17 -13.71 0.66
CA TYR A 53 -1.86 -14.27 0.93
C TYR A 53 -1.75 -14.57 2.42
N TYR A 54 -0.84 -15.48 2.77
CA TYR A 54 -0.56 -15.82 4.15
C TYR A 54 0.93 -16.12 4.38
N GLY A 55 1.40 -15.88 5.58
CA GLY A 55 2.74 -16.19 6.03
C GLY A 55 2.87 -17.66 6.46
N GLN A 56 4.11 -18.14 6.46
CA GLN A 56 4.44 -19.55 6.75
C GLN A 56 4.11 -19.99 8.18
N SER A 57 3.91 -19.05 9.10
CA SER A 57 3.63 -19.30 10.52
C SER A 57 2.16 -19.09 10.89
N VAL A 58 1.27 -18.90 9.90
CA VAL A 58 -0.18 -18.94 10.13
C VAL A 58 -0.60 -20.39 10.38
N LEU A 59 -1.39 -20.60 11.44
CA LEU A 59 -1.80 -21.93 11.87
C LEU A 59 -2.73 -22.59 10.82
N PRO A 60 -2.60 -23.90 10.56
CA PRO A 60 -3.45 -24.62 9.62
C PRO A 60 -4.95 -24.46 9.89
N GLU A 61 -5.37 -24.41 11.15
CA GLU A 61 -6.77 -24.22 11.54
C GLU A 61 -7.30 -22.86 11.07
N LYS A 62 -6.47 -21.81 11.17
CA LYS A 62 -6.83 -20.47 10.69
C LYS A 62 -6.87 -20.43 9.16
N LEU A 63 -5.94 -21.13 8.50
CA LEU A 63 -5.99 -21.25 7.04
C LEU A 63 -7.27 -21.99 6.60
N ASN A 64 -7.64 -23.08 7.27
CA ASN A 64 -8.88 -23.80 6.95
C ASN A 64 -10.14 -22.96 7.21
N GLU A 65 -10.16 -22.13 8.26
CA GLU A 65 -11.25 -21.16 8.51
C GLU A 65 -11.42 -20.17 7.34
N ILE A 66 -10.31 -19.65 6.81
CA ILE A 66 -10.32 -18.59 5.80
C ILE A 66 -10.46 -19.12 4.37
N TYR A 67 -9.86 -20.27 4.08
CA TYR A 67 -9.73 -20.81 2.72
C TYR A 67 -10.49 -22.13 2.51
N GLY A 68 -10.86 -22.83 3.59
CA GLY A 68 -11.16 -24.26 3.54
C GLY A 68 -9.88 -25.07 3.27
N GLU A 69 -10.05 -26.26 2.68
CA GLU A 69 -8.92 -27.06 2.23
C GLU A 69 -8.11 -26.32 1.15
N LEU A 70 -6.80 -26.30 1.33
CA LEU A 70 -5.82 -25.76 0.39
C LEU A 70 -5.14 -26.92 -0.33
N SER A 71 -5.02 -26.82 -1.66
CA SER A 71 -4.22 -27.79 -2.41
C SER A 71 -2.72 -27.46 -2.36
N ASP A 72 -1.86 -28.45 -2.61
CA ASP A 72 -0.41 -28.26 -2.68
C ASP A 72 -0.01 -27.17 -3.69
N ASP A 73 -0.73 -27.08 -4.82
CA ASP A 73 -0.53 -26.05 -5.84
C ASP A 73 -0.81 -24.64 -5.31
N GLU A 74 -1.83 -24.48 -4.46
CA GLU A 74 -2.20 -23.19 -3.87
C GLU A 74 -1.18 -22.75 -2.83
N ILE A 75 -0.67 -23.70 -2.05
CA ILE A 75 0.41 -23.47 -1.09
C ILE A 75 1.68 -23.06 -1.83
N ALA A 76 2.02 -23.74 -2.93
CA ALA A 76 3.22 -23.44 -3.72
C ALA A 76 3.16 -22.08 -4.43
N LYS A 77 1.96 -21.61 -4.82
CA LYS A 77 1.76 -20.32 -5.50
C LYS A 77 1.57 -19.14 -4.55
N ASN A 78 1.43 -19.40 -3.24
CA ASN A 78 1.26 -18.35 -2.25
C ASN A 78 2.47 -17.40 -2.27
N SER A 79 2.20 -16.11 -2.43
CA SER A 79 3.22 -15.07 -2.43
C SER A 79 2.69 -13.82 -1.76
N ILE A 80 3.52 -13.21 -0.92
CA ILE A 80 3.16 -11.98 -0.20
C ILE A 80 3.51 -10.79 -1.10
N PRO A 81 2.56 -9.96 -1.56
CA PRO A 81 2.80 -8.92 -2.56
C PRO A 81 3.87 -7.88 -2.19
N LEU A 82 4.07 -7.68 -0.88
CA LEU A 82 4.97 -6.67 -0.31
C LEU A 82 6.36 -7.21 0.04
N ILE A 83 6.61 -8.49 -0.27
CA ILE A 83 7.90 -9.14 -0.07
C ILE A 83 8.50 -9.43 -1.46
N VAL A 84 9.77 -9.07 -1.62
CA VAL A 84 10.49 -9.20 -2.88
C VAL A 84 11.81 -9.93 -2.68
N ASP A 85 12.13 -10.78 -3.65
CA ASP A 85 13.42 -11.44 -3.74
C ASP A 85 14.31 -10.74 -4.75
N HIS A 86 15.61 -10.70 -4.43
CA HIS A 86 16.68 -10.21 -5.30
C HIS A 86 16.50 -8.75 -5.74
N TYR A 87 15.92 -7.91 -4.88
CA TYR A 87 15.88 -6.45 -5.09
C TYR A 87 17.11 -5.76 -4.50
N PHE A 88 17.57 -6.21 -3.34
CA PHE A 88 18.65 -5.57 -2.59
C PHE A 88 19.84 -6.50 -2.39
N CYS A 89 21.02 -5.92 -2.23
CA CYS A 89 22.15 -6.62 -1.65
C CYS A 89 22.07 -6.54 -0.12
N THR A 90 22.77 -7.45 0.54
CA THR A 90 22.77 -7.58 2.01
C THR A 90 23.09 -6.27 2.74
N ASP A 91 24.00 -5.47 2.21
CA ASP A 91 24.39 -4.21 2.85
C ASP A 91 23.36 -3.11 2.67
N CYS A 92 22.71 -3.02 1.50
CA CYS A 92 21.62 -2.07 1.28
C CYS A 92 20.43 -2.41 2.17
N GLU A 93 20.09 -3.69 2.32
CA GLU A 93 19.06 -4.15 3.25
C GLU A 93 19.39 -3.74 4.69
N LYS A 94 20.62 -4.00 5.16
CA LYS A 94 21.06 -3.60 6.51
C LYS A 94 20.94 -2.08 6.73
N LYS A 95 21.33 -1.27 5.74
CA LYS A 95 21.20 0.19 5.80
C LYS A 95 19.73 0.63 5.92
N LEU A 96 18.83 0.02 5.13
CA LEU A 96 17.39 0.28 5.21
C LEU A 96 16.83 -0.13 6.59
N SER A 97 17.21 -1.30 7.10
CA SER A 97 16.77 -1.74 8.43
C SER A 97 17.21 -0.81 9.56
N LYS A 98 18.36 -0.13 9.42
CA LYS A 98 18.84 0.84 10.43
C LYS A 98 17.96 2.08 10.50
N ILE A 99 17.63 2.68 9.34
CA ILE A 99 16.74 3.84 9.30
C ILE A 99 15.33 3.48 9.79
N GLU A 100 14.85 2.27 9.46
CA GLU A 100 13.57 1.75 9.93
C GLU A 100 13.53 1.55 11.45
N SER A 101 14.60 0.98 12.01
CA SER A 101 14.71 0.77 13.46
C SER A 101 14.74 2.11 14.22
N GLU A 102 15.40 3.12 13.66
CA GLU A 102 15.44 4.46 14.25
C GLU A 102 14.06 5.12 14.20
N TYR A 103 13.40 5.09 13.04
CA TYR A 103 12.08 5.68 12.88
C TYR A 103 11.00 5.00 13.72
N ALA A 104 11.08 3.67 13.90
CA ALA A 104 10.13 2.91 14.72
C ALA A 104 10.05 3.41 16.18
N LYS A 105 11.10 4.06 16.70
CA LYS A 105 11.09 4.68 18.04
C LYS A 105 10.08 5.82 18.15
N THR A 106 9.64 6.41 17.03
CA THR A 106 8.64 7.50 17.03
C THR A 106 7.21 7.01 17.20
N LEU A 107 6.96 5.70 17.07
CA LEU A 107 5.60 5.14 17.12
C LEU A 107 4.97 5.31 18.51
N ILE A 108 5.77 5.25 19.58
CA ILE A 108 5.28 5.45 20.95
C ILE A 108 4.86 6.90 21.22
N LYS A 109 5.32 7.85 20.41
CA LYS A 109 5.05 9.28 20.56
C LYS A 109 3.72 9.63 19.89
N LYS A 110 2.67 9.88 20.68
CA LYS A 110 1.33 10.23 20.15
C LYS A 110 1.15 11.73 19.84
N GLY A 111 2.13 12.55 20.19
CA GLY A 111 2.09 14.00 19.99
C GLY A 111 2.30 14.43 18.54
N ILE A 112 2.20 15.75 18.33
CA ILE A 112 2.42 16.42 17.05
C ILE A 112 3.90 16.30 16.63
N ASP A 113 4.83 16.57 17.53
CA ASP A 113 6.26 16.43 17.25
C ASP A 113 6.70 14.97 17.42
N SER A 114 7.50 14.50 16.47
CA SER A 114 8.06 13.15 16.46
C SER A 114 9.35 13.05 17.26
N GLU A 115 9.98 14.19 17.58
CA GLU A 115 11.29 14.31 18.25
C GLU A 115 12.43 13.57 17.52
N ILE A 116 12.22 13.20 16.26
CA ILE A 116 13.21 12.54 15.42
C ILE A 116 13.98 13.58 14.62
N ALA A 117 15.27 13.32 14.41
CA ALA A 117 16.09 14.17 13.56
C ALA A 117 15.47 14.28 12.14
N PRO A 118 15.36 15.49 11.57
CA PRO A 118 14.67 15.73 10.30
C PRO A 118 15.21 14.89 9.12
N GLU A 119 16.53 14.70 9.07
CA GLU A 119 17.21 13.85 8.10
C GLU A 119 16.74 12.39 8.16
N ILE A 120 16.47 11.88 9.36
CA ILE A 120 16.09 10.48 9.57
C ILE A 120 14.65 10.25 9.10
N SER A 121 13.71 11.14 9.46
CA SER A 121 12.32 11.03 8.99
C SER A 121 12.21 11.21 7.48
N LEU A 122 12.95 12.15 6.89
CA LEU A 122 12.96 12.33 5.45
C LEU A 122 13.48 11.07 4.72
N LEU A 123 14.63 10.53 5.15
CA LEU A 123 15.20 9.30 4.55
C LEU A 123 14.26 8.11 4.72
N PHE A 124 13.59 8.00 5.87
CA PHE A 124 12.60 6.95 6.12
C PHE A 124 11.45 7.00 5.11
N TRP A 125 10.75 8.13 4.97
CA TRP A 125 9.62 8.24 4.06
C TRP A 125 10.02 8.14 2.59
N ILE A 126 11.18 8.68 2.22
CA ILE A 126 11.77 8.49 0.88
C ILE A 126 12.01 7.01 0.60
N SER A 127 12.51 6.25 1.59
CA SER A 127 12.77 4.82 1.42
C SER A 127 11.50 4.03 1.12
N ILE A 128 10.40 4.37 1.81
CA ILE A 128 9.09 3.76 1.56
C ILE A 128 8.60 4.09 0.15
N LEU A 129 8.53 5.37 -0.20
CA LEU A 129 8.05 5.80 -1.53
C LEU A 129 8.84 5.12 -2.66
N TRP A 130 10.16 5.14 -2.55
CA TRP A 130 11.03 4.57 -3.56
C TRP A 130 10.84 3.06 -3.70
N ARG A 131 10.80 2.30 -2.58
CA ARG A 131 10.62 0.84 -2.62
C ARG A 131 9.26 0.44 -3.18
N VAL A 132 8.20 1.14 -2.80
CA VAL A 132 6.86 0.88 -3.36
C VAL A 132 6.85 1.15 -4.86
N SER A 133 7.47 2.25 -5.32
CA SER A 133 7.55 2.60 -6.75
C SER A 133 8.26 1.54 -7.59
N ILE A 134 9.47 1.11 -7.18
CA ILE A 134 10.26 0.15 -7.98
C ILE A 134 9.60 -1.22 -8.10
N SER A 135 8.68 -1.56 -7.19
CA SER A 135 7.94 -2.82 -7.24
C SER A 135 6.92 -2.86 -8.36
N LYS A 136 6.40 -1.70 -8.79
CA LYS A 136 5.32 -1.52 -9.78
C LYS A 136 4.01 -2.26 -9.47
N LYS A 137 3.88 -2.85 -8.29
CA LYS A 137 2.76 -3.75 -7.94
C LYS A 137 1.69 -3.08 -7.05
N GLN A 138 2.00 -1.94 -6.42
CA GLN A 138 1.20 -1.36 -5.32
C GLN A 138 0.54 -0.02 -5.67
N GLY A 139 0.38 0.28 -6.96
CA GLY A 139 -0.33 1.48 -7.41
C GLY A 139 0.42 2.80 -7.18
N LEU A 140 1.63 2.82 -6.62
CA LEU A 140 2.50 4.00 -6.67
C LEU A 140 3.49 3.81 -7.82
N ILE A 141 3.51 4.73 -8.79
CA ILE A 141 4.51 4.75 -9.86
C ILE A 141 5.06 6.17 -9.94
N LEU A 142 6.27 6.37 -9.40
CA LEU A 142 7.00 7.62 -9.56
C LEU A 142 7.45 7.76 -11.02
N LYS A 143 7.66 9.00 -11.47
CA LYS A 143 8.32 9.22 -12.76
C LYS A 143 9.78 8.74 -12.65
N ASP A 144 10.36 8.23 -13.74
CA ASP A 144 11.73 7.70 -13.74
C ASP A 144 12.77 8.66 -13.13
N LYS A 145 12.66 9.96 -13.42
CA LYS A 145 13.54 11.00 -12.86
C LYS A 145 13.36 11.16 -11.35
N GLU A 146 12.13 11.04 -10.85
CA GLU A 146 11.79 11.14 -9.43
C GLU A 146 12.22 9.87 -8.68
N GLU A 147 12.00 8.69 -9.26
CA GLU A 147 12.47 7.42 -8.70
C GLU A 147 13.99 7.36 -8.60
N GLU A 148 14.71 7.74 -9.67
CA GLU A 148 16.17 7.78 -9.68
C GLU A 148 16.74 8.85 -8.74
N LEU A 149 16.06 9.99 -8.57
CA LEU A 149 16.40 11.01 -7.58
C LEU A 149 16.36 10.41 -6.16
N LEU A 150 15.24 9.78 -5.78
CA LEU A 150 15.10 9.17 -4.46
C LEU A 150 16.16 8.07 -4.25
N ARG A 151 16.41 7.22 -5.26
CA ARG A 151 17.46 6.20 -5.21
C ARG A 151 18.84 6.81 -4.93
N ARG A 152 19.21 7.88 -5.65
CA ARG A 152 20.53 8.54 -5.48
C ARG A 152 20.68 9.10 -4.07
N ILE A 153 19.66 9.77 -3.56
CA ILE A 153 19.64 10.31 -2.18
C ILE A 153 19.82 9.16 -1.18
N LEU A 154 19.02 8.10 -1.27
CA LEU A 154 19.11 6.95 -0.38
C LEU A 154 20.49 6.27 -0.45
N ASN A 155 21.03 6.05 -1.65
CA ASN A 155 22.33 5.41 -1.82
C ASN A 155 23.49 6.26 -1.28
N LYS A 156 23.38 7.60 -1.40
CA LYS A 156 24.38 8.57 -0.93
C LYS A 156 24.39 8.67 0.59
N TYR A 157 23.23 8.75 1.23
CA TYR A 157 23.12 9.12 2.64
C TYR A 157 22.82 7.98 3.60
N LEU A 158 22.25 6.85 3.16
CA LEU A 158 22.03 5.73 4.06
C LEU A 158 23.35 5.08 4.50
N ASN A 159 23.46 4.85 5.81
CA ASN A 159 24.65 4.30 6.45
C ASN A 159 24.29 3.11 7.38
N LEU A 160 25.28 2.26 7.68
CA LEU A 160 25.12 1.10 8.57
C LEU A 160 24.96 1.52 10.04
N LYS A 161 25.31 2.77 10.35
CA LYS A 161 25.24 3.41 11.66
C LYS A 161 24.55 4.76 11.50
N ILE A 162 23.57 5.06 12.35
CA ILE A 162 22.76 6.28 12.24
C ILE A 162 23.62 7.52 12.50
N GLU A 163 24.54 7.42 13.45
CA GLU A 163 25.53 8.44 13.80
C GLU A 163 26.48 8.81 12.65
N ASN A 164 26.59 7.96 11.62
CA ASN A 164 27.42 8.20 10.44
C ASN A 164 26.63 8.77 9.25
N ILE A 165 25.37 9.15 9.44
CA ILE A 165 24.61 9.90 8.44
C ILE A 165 25.12 11.35 8.49
N ASP A 166 25.68 11.83 7.38
CA ASP A 166 26.21 13.19 7.27
C ASP A 166 25.05 14.21 7.14
N SER A 167 24.51 14.60 8.31
CA SER A 167 23.39 15.53 8.41
C SER A 167 23.68 16.89 7.80
N ASP A 168 24.91 17.39 7.91
CA ASP A 168 25.29 18.70 7.38
C ASP A 168 25.28 18.71 5.84
N SER A 169 25.85 17.67 5.24
CA SER A 169 25.78 17.50 3.78
C SER A 169 24.36 17.27 3.29
N LEU A 170 23.51 16.55 4.04
CA LEU A 170 22.11 16.32 3.67
C LEU A 170 21.30 17.62 3.72
N LYS A 171 21.52 18.44 4.75
CA LYS A 171 20.86 19.75 4.92
C LYS A 171 21.29 20.76 3.86
N LYS A 172 22.52 20.68 3.35
CA LYS A 172 23.03 21.55 2.26
C LYS A 172 22.69 21.04 0.85
N ASP A 173 22.26 19.79 0.71
CA ASP A 173 21.94 19.21 -0.59
C ASP A 173 20.63 19.80 -1.16
N ILE A 174 20.74 20.47 -2.31
CA ILE A 174 19.61 21.14 -2.97
C ILE A 174 18.49 20.16 -3.36
N GLU A 175 18.84 18.92 -3.71
CA GLU A 175 17.87 17.89 -4.03
C GLU A 175 17.06 17.55 -2.78
N CYS A 176 17.72 17.36 -1.64
CA CYS A 176 17.07 17.07 -0.36
C CYS A 176 16.23 18.26 0.15
N GLN A 177 16.72 19.49 -0.02
CA GLN A 177 15.98 20.70 0.38
C GLN A 177 14.70 20.93 -0.43
N ASN A 178 14.60 20.38 -1.64
CA ASN A 178 13.40 20.50 -2.47
C ASN A 178 12.32 19.47 -2.12
N LEU A 179 12.71 18.39 -1.43
CA LEU A 179 11.79 17.38 -0.96
C LEU A 179 11.10 17.84 0.33
N SER A 180 9.81 17.56 0.40
CA SER A 180 9.00 17.93 1.55
C SER A 180 7.78 17.04 1.66
N TYR A 181 7.19 16.95 2.85
CA TYR A 181 6.00 16.14 3.06
C TYR A 181 5.12 16.68 4.18
N ARG A 182 3.86 16.27 4.15
CA ARG A 182 2.93 16.36 5.28
C ARG A 182 2.56 14.97 5.71
N LEU A 183 2.41 14.80 7.02
CA LEU A 183 2.10 13.52 7.63
C LEU A 183 0.89 13.68 8.53
N ILE A 184 -0.20 13.00 8.19
CA ILE A 184 -1.35 12.84 9.07
C ILE A 184 -1.14 11.59 9.89
N ARG A 185 -1.61 11.60 11.14
CA ARG A 185 -1.69 10.40 11.97
C ARG A 185 -3.00 10.37 12.76
N CYS A 186 -3.61 9.20 12.89
CA CYS A 186 -4.65 8.95 13.89
C CYS A 186 -4.16 7.94 14.94
N PRO A 187 -3.54 8.38 16.04
CA PRO A 187 -2.92 7.47 17.00
C PRO A 187 -3.89 6.41 17.53
N ASP A 188 -3.42 5.17 17.63
CA ASP A 188 -4.16 4.03 18.16
C ASP A 188 -5.40 3.63 17.34
N TYR A 189 -5.56 4.12 16.10
CA TYR A 189 -6.69 3.75 15.25
C TYR A 189 -6.68 2.24 14.95
N SER A 190 -5.52 1.70 14.57
CA SER A 190 -5.32 0.28 14.24
C SER A 190 -5.49 -0.69 15.43
N LYS A 191 -5.68 -0.18 16.65
CA LYS A 191 -5.94 -1.03 17.83
C LYS A 191 -7.40 -1.46 17.93
N SER A 192 -8.31 -0.70 17.32
CA SER A 192 -9.75 -0.93 17.40
C SER A 192 -10.43 -1.05 16.05
N GLU A 193 -9.80 -0.57 14.98
CA GLU A 193 -10.39 -0.48 13.65
C GLU A 193 -9.41 -1.01 12.60
N ALA A 194 -9.93 -1.50 11.47
CA ALA A 194 -9.10 -1.94 10.35
C ALA A 194 -8.42 -0.75 9.66
N THR A 195 -7.17 -0.94 9.25
CA THR A 195 -6.40 0.02 8.46
C THR A 195 -6.00 -0.57 7.12
N TYR A 196 -5.41 0.27 6.25
CA TYR A 196 -5.11 -0.11 4.87
C TYR A 196 -3.71 0.32 4.47
N LEU A 197 -3.15 -0.39 3.49
CA LEU A 197 -2.11 0.14 2.61
C LEU A 197 -2.78 0.52 1.29
N PHE A 198 -2.72 1.81 0.93
CA PHE A 198 -3.27 2.29 -0.33
C PHE A 198 -2.39 3.38 -0.94
N CYS A 199 -2.08 3.23 -2.23
CA CYS A 199 -1.45 4.26 -3.05
C CYS A 199 -2.32 4.47 -4.29
N HIS A 200 -2.56 5.72 -4.66
CA HIS A 200 -3.43 6.03 -5.80
C HIS A 200 -2.62 6.11 -7.12
N PRO A 201 -2.95 5.29 -8.15
CA PRO A 201 -2.13 5.16 -9.38
C PRO A 201 -2.01 6.42 -10.22
N SER A 202 -3.00 7.31 -10.16
CA SER A 202 -2.95 8.58 -10.88
C SER A 202 -2.60 9.80 -10.00
N HIS A 203 -2.40 9.62 -8.70
CA HIS A 203 -2.15 10.73 -7.78
C HIS A 203 -0.65 11.03 -7.70
N LYS A 204 -0.26 12.12 -8.35
CA LYS A 204 1.17 12.46 -8.60
C LYS A 204 1.58 13.79 -8.00
N MET A 205 0.63 14.60 -7.53
CA MET A 205 0.87 15.96 -7.03
C MET A 205 -0.12 16.29 -5.89
N PRO A 206 0.27 16.08 -4.62
CA PRO A 206 1.43 15.29 -4.18
C PRO A 206 1.29 13.79 -4.49
N TYR A 207 2.35 13.01 -4.27
CA TYR A 207 2.20 11.56 -4.13
C TYR A 207 1.62 11.26 -2.75
N SER A 208 0.54 10.49 -2.69
CA SER A 208 -0.14 10.19 -1.44
C SER A 208 -0.22 8.69 -1.15
N ILE A 209 0.01 8.35 0.12
CA ILE A 209 0.01 6.97 0.62
C ILE A 209 -0.79 6.94 1.93
N ILE A 210 -1.74 6.01 2.02
CA ILE A 210 -2.33 5.57 3.29
C ILE A 210 -1.53 4.35 3.71
N LEU A 211 -0.97 4.38 4.92
CA LEU A 211 -0.21 3.29 5.50
C LEU A 211 -0.55 3.19 6.97
N ASP A 212 -1.39 2.21 7.30
CA ASP A 212 -1.88 1.99 8.65
C ASP A 212 -2.61 3.24 9.21
N GLU A 213 -2.15 3.80 10.33
CA GLU A 213 -2.72 5.01 10.93
C GLU A 213 -2.12 6.30 10.38
N TYR A 214 -1.27 6.22 9.35
CA TYR A 214 -0.58 7.34 8.73
C TYR A 214 -1.12 7.63 7.34
N VAL A 215 -1.18 8.92 7.00
CA VAL A 215 -1.37 9.37 5.61
C VAL A 215 -0.27 10.35 5.25
N LEU A 216 0.52 9.99 4.25
CA LEU A 216 1.65 10.76 3.76
C LEU A 216 1.25 11.51 2.49
N PHE A 217 1.60 12.79 2.42
CA PHE A 217 1.53 13.63 1.22
C PHE A 217 2.95 14.11 0.91
N PHE A 218 3.56 13.57 -0.15
CA PHE A 218 4.96 13.81 -0.49
C PHE A 218 5.11 14.69 -1.73
N TYR A 219 5.99 15.70 -1.65
CA TYR A 219 6.19 16.72 -2.67
C TYR A 219 7.66 16.73 -3.13
N PHE A 220 7.86 16.63 -4.44
CA PHE A 220 9.19 16.74 -5.07
C PHE A 220 9.65 18.18 -5.29
N LYS A 221 8.75 19.15 -5.15
CA LYS A 221 9.07 20.58 -5.29
C LYS A 221 8.30 21.40 -4.27
N LYS A 222 9.00 22.29 -3.56
CA LYS A 222 8.41 23.26 -2.62
C LYS A 222 7.26 24.08 -3.23
N GLY A 223 7.38 24.49 -4.49
CA GLY A 223 6.34 25.29 -5.16
C GLY A 223 5.01 24.55 -5.40
N HIS A 224 4.97 23.22 -5.27
CA HIS A 224 3.73 22.44 -5.41
C HIS A 224 2.90 22.42 -4.12
N VAL A 225 3.51 22.76 -2.99
CA VAL A 225 2.83 22.81 -1.70
C VAL A 225 1.71 23.85 -1.79
N ASP A 226 0.52 23.48 -1.30
CA ASP A 226 -0.69 24.33 -1.24
C ASP A 226 -1.31 24.77 -2.58
N ASN A 227 -0.60 24.59 -3.70
CA ASN A 227 -1.05 24.97 -5.04
C ASN A 227 -1.65 23.79 -5.82
N LEU A 228 -1.21 22.56 -5.54
CA LEU A 228 -1.64 21.35 -6.24
C LEU A 228 -1.94 20.26 -5.21
N ILE A 229 -3.20 20.20 -4.79
CA ILE A 229 -3.69 19.18 -3.89
C ILE A 229 -4.85 18.48 -4.60
N GLN A 230 -4.55 17.34 -5.22
CA GLN A 230 -5.57 16.45 -5.74
C GLN A 230 -6.38 15.86 -4.57
N SER A 231 -7.69 15.66 -4.77
CA SER A 231 -8.52 15.04 -3.75
C SER A 231 -8.00 13.64 -3.40
N PHE A 232 -7.97 13.33 -2.12
CA PHE A 232 -7.45 12.09 -1.56
C PHE A 232 -8.35 11.64 -0.41
N PHE A 233 -9.62 11.40 -0.75
CA PHE A 233 -10.65 10.86 0.14
C PHE A 233 -11.01 11.77 1.33
N GLY A 234 -10.65 13.05 1.27
CA GLY A 234 -10.90 14.02 2.32
C GLY A 234 -9.73 14.20 3.29
N PHE A 235 -8.67 13.39 3.20
CA PHE A 235 -7.45 13.57 4.01
C PHE A 235 -6.71 14.87 3.65
N GLU A 236 -6.93 15.38 2.45
CA GLU A 236 -6.37 16.63 1.98
C GLU A 236 -7.00 17.88 2.63
N ASN A 237 -8.17 17.71 3.25
CA ASN A 237 -8.94 18.82 3.80
C ASN A 237 -8.18 19.44 4.99
N GLY A 238 -8.03 20.75 4.95
CA GLY A 238 -7.33 21.50 5.99
C GLY A 238 -5.80 21.34 5.96
N LEU A 239 -5.21 20.69 4.95
CA LEU A 239 -3.75 20.63 4.83
C LEU A 239 -3.14 22.00 4.50
N LYS A 240 -3.86 22.85 3.77
CA LYS A 240 -3.33 24.13 3.30
C LYS A 240 -2.87 25.02 4.45
N GLY A 241 -1.66 25.58 4.36
CA GLY A 241 -1.08 26.44 5.40
C GLY A 241 -0.58 25.69 6.64
N THR A 242 -0.75 24.37 6.74
CA THR A 242 -0.17 23.59 7.84
C THR A 242 1.35 23.44 7.68
N ARG A 243 2.04 23.23 8.80
CA ARG A 243 3.49 23.03 8.86
C ARG A 243 3.92 21.92 7.91
N ILE A 244 5.04 22.15 7.23
CA ILE A 244 5.62 21.21 6.28
C ILE A 244 6.94 20.64 6.81
N ASN A 245 7.12 19.34 6.62
CA ASN A 245 8.32 18.63 7.02
C ASN A 245 9.35 18.67 5.88
N THR A 246 10.61 18.92 6.21
CA THR A 246 11.72 18.98 5.26
C THR A 246 12.98 18.45 5.93
N VAL A 247 14.10 18.35 5.20
CA VAL A 247 15.40 18.05 5.82
C VAL A 247 15.84 19.10 6.86
N LEU A 248 15.31 20.32 6.81
CA LEU A 248 15.68 21.39 7.74
C LEU A 248 14.72 21.49 8.92
N VAL A 249 13.52 20.94 8.80
CA VAL A 249 12.42 21.12 9.75
C VAL A 249 11.96 19.75 10.22
N GLY A 250 12.06 19.49 11.51
CA GLY A 250 11.69 18.21 12.13
C GLY A 250 10.25 17.77 11.83
N GLU A 251 10.01 16.46 11.94
CA GLU A 251 8.73 15.86 11.56
C GLU A 251 7.60 16.24 12.52
N ASN A 252 6.63 16.97 11.99
CA ASN A 252 5.37 17.27 12.63
C ASN A 252 4.24 16.49 11.97
N LYS A 253 3.36 15.97 12.82
CA LYS A 253 2.19 15.19 12.47
C LYS A 253 0.94 16.04 12.64
N ILE A 254 0.03 15.94 11.68
CA ILE A 254 -1.32 16.47 11.80
C ILE A 254 -2.16 15.38 12.46
N ILE A 255 -2.61 15.62 13.69
CA ILE A 255 -3.35 14.61 14.45
C ILE A 255 -4.83 14.67 14.04
N TYR A 256 -5.32 13.58 13.48
CA TYR A 256 -6.73 13.41 13.14
C TYR A 256 -7.46 12.70 14.28
N GLU A 257 -8.67 13.19 14.57
CA GLU A 257 -9.62 12.47 15.41
C GLU A 257 -10.09 11.19 14.72
N LYS A 258 -10.43 10.16 15.51
CA LYS A 258 -10.90 8.87 14.99
C LYS A 258 -12.09 9.01 14.04
N LYS A 259 -13.04 9.91 14.35
CA LYS A 259 -14.22 10.15 13.51
C LYS A 259 -13.85 10.69 12.13
N THR A 260 -12.98 11.69 12.08
CA THR A 260 -12.50 12.29 10.83
C THR A 260 -11.71 11.28 10.01
N PHE A 261 -10.80 10.54 10.64
CA PHE A 261 -10.02 9.50 9.97
C PHE A 261 -10.89 8.40 9.41
N LYS A 262 -11.87 7.90 10.19
CA LYS A 262 -12.85 6.90 9.75
C LYS A 262 -13.68 7.39 8.56
N SER A 263 -14.19 8.62 8.60
CA SER A 263 -14.95 9.18 7.48
C SER A 263 -14.13 9.26 6.19
N CYS A 264 -12.83 9.59 6.28
CA CYS A 264 -11.95 9.59 5.12
C CYS A 264 -11.68 8.17 4.59
N LEU A 265 -11.54 7.18 5.47
CA LEU A 265 -11.43 5.76 5.07
C LEU A 265 -12.72 5.22 4.45
N GLU A 266 -13.90 5.65 4.92
CA GLU A 266 -15.18 5.30 4.30
C GLU A 266 -15.26 5.84 2.86
N ASN A 267 -14.76 7.05 2.60
CA ASN A 267 -14.65 7.59 1.25
C ASN A 267 -13.72 6.74 0.35
N LEU A 268 -12.62 6.22 0.89
CA LEU A 268 -11.75 5.27 0.17
C LEU A 268 -12.50 3.98 -0.16
N VAL A 269 -13.22 3.39 0.80
CA VAL A 269 -13.98 2.15 0.61
C VAL A 269 -15.06 2.33 -0.45
N ASN A 270 -15.79 3.46 -0.42
CA ASN A 270 -16.78 3.80 -1.43
C ASN A 270 -16.15 3.93 -2.81
N PHE A 271 -15.02 4.64 -2.92
CA PHE A 271 -14.30 4.77 -4.19
C PHE A 271 -13.87 3.41 -4.77
N ILE A 272 -13.30 2.52 -3.94
CA ILE A 272 -12.88 1.18 -4.38
C ILE A 272 -14.10 0.36 -4.82
N THR A 273 -15.20 0.43 -4.06
CA THR A 273 -16.45 -0.27 -4.37
C THR A 273 -17.03 0.19 -5.70
N ASP A 274 -17.13 1.50 -5.91
CA ASP A 274 -17.63 2.09 -7.16
C ASP A 274 -16.77 1.70 -8.35
N ASN A 275 -15.44 1.72 -8.21
CA ASN A 275 -14.54 1.31 -9.30
C ASN A 275 -14.74 -0.17 -9.65
N ARG A 276 -14.84 -1.04 -8.65
CA ARG A 276 -15.11 -2.48 -8.86
C ARG A 276 -16.44 -2.72 -9.53
N LEU A 277 -17.51 -2.06 -9.08
CA LEU A 277 -18.84 -2.19 -9.70
C LEU A 277 -18.85 -1.71 -11.16
N LYS A 278 -18.18 -0.61 -11.47
CA LYS A 278 -18.01 -0.14 -12.86
C LYS A 278 -17.25 -1.16 -13.72
N LYS A 279 -16.25 -1.84 -13.16
CA LYS A 279 -15.45 -2.85 -13.87
C LYS A 279 -16.23 -4.14 -14.09
N TYR A 280 -17.04 -4.55 -13.12
CA TYR A 280 -18.02 -5.63 -13.29
C TYR A 280 -19.04 -5.29 -14.36
N ASP A 281 -19.63 -4.10 -14.31
CA ASP A 281 -20.61 -3.64 -15.30
C ASP A 281 -20.07 -3.74 -16.73
N TRP A 282 -18.86 -3.20 -16.95
CA TRP A 282 -18.16 -3.31 -18.23
C TRP A 282 -17.89 -4.77 -18.63
N LEU A 283 -17.37 -5.59 -17.72
CA LEU A 283 -17.06 -6.99 -18.02
C LEU A 283 -18.32 -7.77 -18.41
N PHE A 284 -19.43 -7.55 -17.70
CA PHE A 284 -20.70 -8.20 -17.98
C PHE A 284 -21.21 -7.85 -19.38
N ASP A 285 -21.12 -6.58 -19.77
CA ASP A 285 -21.49 -6.15 -21.12
C ASP A 285 -20.60 -6.78 -22.20
N GLU A 286 -19.30 -6.87 -21.95
CA GLU A 286 -18.37 -7.51 -22.90
C GLU A 286 -18.61 -9.01 -23.04
N VAL A 287 -18.92 -9.72 -21.94
CA VAL A 287 -19.27 -11.13 -22.00
C VAL A 287 -20.62 -11.35 -22.69
N HIS A 288 -21.64 -10.53 -22.39
CA HIS A 288 -22.95 -10.59 -23.04
C HIS A 288 -22.84 -10.46 -24.56
N LYS A 289 -22.09 -9.47 -25.05
CA LYS A 289 -21.84 -9.30 -26.50
C LYS A 289 -21.14 -10.51 -27.10
N LYS A 290 -20.07 -10.99 -26.46
CA LYS A 290 -19.27 -12.12 -26.97
C LYS A 290 -20.05 -13.43 -27.00
N MET A 291 -21.05 -13.59 -26.13
CA MET A 291 -21.93 -14.75 -26.11
C MET A 291 -23.16 -14.62 -27.03
N GLY A 292 -23.23 -13.57 -27.86
CA GLY A 292 -24.33 -13.38 -28.81
C GLY A 292 -25.61 -12.84 -28.19
N GLY A 293 -25.52 -12.23 -27.01
CA GLY A 293 -26.65 -11.57 -26.37
C GLY A 293 -27.20 -10.42 -27.22
N GLN A 294 -28.52 -10.20 -27.17
CA GLN A 294 -29.15 -9.11 -27.91
C GLN A 294 -28.77 -7.75 -27.33
N GLY A 295 -28.36 -6.81 -28.19
CA GLY A 295 -27.96 -5.47 -27.81
C GLY A 295 -26.52 -5.38 -27.28
N SER A 296 -26.11 -4.17 -26.89
CA SER A 296 -24.74 -3.88 -26.44
C SER A 296 -24.56 -3.97 -24.92
N GLN A 297 -25.62 -4.25 -24.17
CA GLN A 297 -25.59 -4.26 -22.71
C GLN A 297 -26.30 -5.50 -22.17
N MET A 298 -25.72 -6.11 -21.14
CA MET A 298 -26.38 -7.15 -20.37
C MET A 298 -27.59 -6.54 -19.62
N PRO A 299 -28.74 -7.22 -19.56
CA PRO A 299 -29.89 -6.75 -18.78
C PRO A 299 -29.53 -6.43 -17.32
N ALA A 300 -29.98 -5.28 -16.81
CA ALA A 300 -29.63 -4.80 -15.47
C ALA A 300 -29.99 -5.80 -14.35
N LEU A 301 -31.14 -6.46 -14.46
CA LEU A 301 -31.56 -7.49 -13.51
C LEU A 301 -30.59 -8.69 -13.48
N LEU A 302 -30.05 -9.08 -14.64
CA LEU A 302 -29.07 -10.16 -14.72
C LEU A 302 -27.74 -9.75 -14.07
N LYS A 303 -27.26 -8.54 -14.33
CA LYS A 303 -26.08 -7.97 -13.65
C LYS A 303 -26.26 -7.97 -12.13
N GLN A 304 -27.42 -7.52 -11.65
CA GLN A 304 -27.75 -7.49 -10.23
C GLN A 304 -27.77 -8.90 -9.62
N ASN A 305 -28.35 -9.88 -10.30
CA ASN A 305 -28.36 -11.27 -9.84
C ASN A 305 -26.95 -11.86 -9.71
N ILE A 306 -26.06 -11.57 -10.67
CA ILE A 306 -24.66 -12.02 -10.62
C ILE A 306 -23.95 -11.41 -9.40
N VAL A 307 -24.09 -10.09 -9.18
CA VAL A 307 -23.47 -9.40 -8.04
C VAL A 307 -24.04 -9.91 -6.72
N ASN A 308 -25.36 -10.05 -6.61
CA ASN A 308 -26.02 -10.59 -5.42
C ASN A 308 -25.51 -11.99 -5.10
N ARG A 309 -25.37 -12.86 -6.10
CA ARG A 309 -24.81 -14.20 -5.91
C ARG A 309 -23.39 -14.15 -5.33
N LEU A 310 -22.56 -13.19 -5.74
CA LEU A 310 -21.22 -13.01 -5.15
C LEU A 310 -21.24 -12.50 -3.72
N ILE A 311 -22.13 -11.55 -3.41
CA ILE A 311 -22.25 -10.94 -2.08
C ILE A 311 -22.80 -11.94 -1.07
N PHE A 312 -23.79 -12.73 -1.46
CA PHE A 312 -24.47 -13.70 -0.59
C PHE A 312 -23.89 -15.12 -0.70
N ASP A 313 -22.76 -15.31 -1.40
CA ASP A 313 -22.02 -16.57 -1.39
C ASP A 313 -21.53 -16.86 0.05
N GLU A 314 -21.87 -18.04 0.56
CA GLU A 314 -21.49 -18.55 1.90
C GLU A 314 -20.09 -19.17 1.94
N LYS A 315 -19.36 -19.17 0.81
CA LYS A 315 -17.95 -19.57 0.77
C LYS A 315 -17.10 -18.82 1.78
N GLN A 316 -16.02 -19.49 2.21
CA GLN A 316 -15.00 -18.92 3.06
C GLN A 316 -14.39 -17.66 2.44
N LEU A 317 -13.95 -16.74 3.30
CA LEU A 317 -13.55 -15.38 2.91
C LEU A 317 -12.44 -15.36 1.83
N GLY A 318 -11.44 -16.24 1.94
CA GLY A 318 -10.35 -16.41 0.98
C GLY A 318 -10.79 -16.91 -0.41
N ARG A 319 -12.02 -17.40 -0.53
CA ARG A 319 -12.62 -17.88 -1.79
C ARG A 319 -13.64 -16.89 -2.37
N LYS A 320 -14.07 -15.91 -1.58
CA LYS A 320 -15.06 -14.91 -1.96
C LYS A 320 -14.45 -13.81 -2.82
N PHE A 321 -15.22 -13.29 -3.77
CA PHE A 321 -14.79 -12.23 -4.70
C PHE A 321 -13.51 -12.53 -5.51
N THR A 322 -13.11 -13.80 -5.66
CA THR A 322 -12.04 -14.20 -6.59
C THR A 322 -12.54 -14.12 -8.03
N PHE A 323 -11.63 -14.01 -9.01
CA PHE A 323 -12.04 -14.02 -10.42
C PHE A 323 -12.77 -15.33 -10.79
N LYS A 324 -12.35 -16.46 -10.23
CA LYS A 324 -13.04 -17.75 -10.38
C LYS A 324 -14.48 -17.68 -9.86
N SER A 325 -14.70 -17.12 -8.68
CA SER A 325 -16.04 -16.96 -8.12
C SER A 325 -16.92 -16.03 -8.98
N LEU A 326 -16.35 -14.95 -9.53
CA LEU A 326 -17.02 -14.06 -10.49
C LEU A 326 -17.47 -14.82 -11.74
N VAL A 327 -16.56 -15.59 -12.36
CA VAL A 327 -16.88 -16.40 -13.56
C VAL A 327 -17.97 -17.43 -13.27
N ILE A 328 -17.89 -18.13 -12.13
CA ILE A 328 -18.91 -19.11 -11.73
C ILE A 328 -20.26 -18.41 -11.55
N ALA A 329 -20.30 -17.26 -10.84
CA ALA A 329 -21.54 -16.52 -10.63
C ALA A 329 -22.16 -16.05 -11.96
N MET A 330 -21.33 -15.56 -12.89
CA MET A 330 -21.78 -15.20 -14.24
C MET A 330 -22.37 -16.39 -14.99
N TYR A 331 -21.64 -17.50 -15.06
CA TYR A 331 -22.09 -18.70 -15.76
C TYR A 331 -23.40 -19.24 -15.18
N GLU A 332 -23.49 -19.36 -13.86
CA GLU A 332 -24.66 -19.89 -13.15
C GLU A 332 -25.92 -19.05 -13.34
N GLU A 333 -25.79 -17.74 -13.50
CA GLU A 333 -26.93 -16.86 -13.79
C GLU A 333 -27.26 -16.85 -15.28
N MET A 334 -26.26 -16.79 -16.17
CA MET A 334 -26.48 -16.78 -17.62
C MET A 334 -27.09 -18.08 -18.14
N LYS A 335 -26.70 -19.24 -17.59
CA LYS A 335 -27.24 -20.55 -18.03
C LYS A 335 -28.75 -20.69 -17.85
N LYS A 336 -29.36 -19.91 -16.94
CA LYS A 336 -30.82 -19.90 -16.72
C LYS A 336 -31.59 -19.33 -17.92
N TYR A 337 -30.88 -18.63 -18.81
CA TYR A 337 -31.41 -17.97 -20.00
C TYR A 337 -30.84 -18.56 -21.29
N ALA A 338 -30.00 -19.59 -21.19
CA ALA A 338 -29.55 -20.36 -22.35
C ALA A 338 -30.69 -21.28 -22.82
N PRO A 339 -30.94 -21.37 -24.14
CA PRO A 339 -32.01 -22.20 -24.70
C PRO A 339 -31.80 -23.70 -24.50
#